data_AF-A0A7S0IA87-F1
#
_entry.id   AF-A0A7S0IA87-F1
#
_cell.length_a   1.000
_cell.length_b   1.000
_cell.length_c   1.000
_cell.angle_alpha   90.00
_cell.angle_beta   90.00
_cell.angle_gamma   90.00
#
_symmetry.space_group_name_H-M   'P 1'
#
loop_
_entity.id
_entity.type
_entity.pdbx_description
1 polymer ?
#
loop_
_entity_poly.entity_id
_entity_poly.type
_entity_poly.pdbx_seq_one_letter_code
_entity_poly.pdbx_strand_id
1 'polypeptide(L)'
;RAVISFARARRWRPRELVARRGRGCRMPAPDGIDHAHKNRCIQEASAAGVKGAAFGIAISAPLVYLAHRLSPRFATFTTSTKTGLVVTPFFGFFFLNSELAMNACAQRRAEFAVAAAEEEPK
;
A
#
# COMPACT_ATOMS: atom_id res chain seq x y z
N ARG A 1 -38.02 -26.64 32.43
CA ARG A 1 -36.60 -27.05 32.57
C ARG A 1 -36.13 -27.54 31.20
N ALA A 2 -35.59 -26.64 30.38
CA ALA A 2 -35.10 -26.97 29.04
C ALA A 2 -33.58 -27.07 29.09
N VAL A 3 -33.05 -28.21 28.67
CA VAL A 3 -31.63 -28.55 28.63
C VAL A 3 -31.03 -27.87 27.40
N ILE A 4 -30.17 -26.88 27.61
CA ILE A 4 -29.38 -26.29 26.54
C ILE A 4 -28.21 -27.22 26.26
N SER A 5 -28.27 -27.90 25.12
CA SER A 5 -27.22 -28.76 24.59
C SER A 5 -26.01 -27.90 24.21
N PHE A 6 -24.91 -28.07 24.94
CA PHE A 6 -23.64 -27.37 24.70
C PHE A 6 -22.94 -28.00 23.49
N ALA A 7 -23.08 -27.37 22.32
CA ALA A 7 -22.35 -27.74 21.12
C ALA A 7 -20.84 -27.50 21.32
N ARG A 8 -20.15 -28.59 21.61
CA ARG A 8 -18.72 -28.90 21.39
C ARG A 8 -17.94 -27.79 20.67
N ALA A 9 -17.23 -26.97 21.46
CA ALA A 9 -16.25 -26.00 20.97
C ALA A 9 -15.19 -26.71 20.12
N ARG A 10 -15.17 -26.45 18.82
CA ARG A 10 -14.07 -26.84 17.94
C ARG A 10 -12.84 -26.01 18.33
N ARG A 11 -11.95 -26.67 19.08
CA ARG A 11 -10.61 -26.21 19.45
C ARG A 11 -9.82 -25.96 18.16
N TRP A 12 -9.70 -24.70 17.77
CA TRP A 12 -8.77 -24.27 16.73
C TRP A 12 -7.35 -24.48 17.24
N ARG A 13 -6.62 -25.45 16.67
CA ARG A 13 -5.17 -25.50 16.84
C ARG A 13 -4.55 -24.40 15.98
N PRO A 14 -3.63 -23.58 16.50
CA PRO A 14 -2.79 -22.76 15.66
C PRO A 14 -1.89 -23.72 14.86
N ARG A 15 -2.06 -23.75 13.54
CA ARG A 15 -1.04 -24.33 12.67
C ARG A 15 0.16 -23.40 12.76
N GLU A 16 1.25 -23.92 13.29
CA GLU A 16 2.58 -23.35 13.18
C GLU A 16 2.81 -22.93 11.72
N LEU A 17 2.79 -21.62 11.49
CA LEU A 17 3.32 -21.01 10.29
C LEU A 17 4.83 -21.23 10.35
N VAL A 18 5.27 -22.36 9.79
CA VAL A 18 6.65 -22.58 9.40
C VAL A 18 7.05 -21.41 8.51
N ALA A 19 7.79 -20.46 9.10
CA ALA A 19 8.49 -19.42 8.38
C ALA A 19 9.53 -20.10 7.48
N ARG A 20 9.09 -20.53 6.29
CA ARG A 20 10.01 -20.84 5.21
C ARG A 20 10.68 -19.53 4.83
N ARG A 21 11.89 -19.37 5.36
CA ARG A 21 12.97 -18.51 4.89
C ARG A 21 12.82 -18.34 3.37
N GLY A 22 12.27 -17.19 2.97
CA GLY A 22 12.16 -16.80 1.58
C GLY A 22 13.56 -16.58 1.02
N ARG A 23 14.16 -17.64 0.48
CA ARG A 23 15.16 -17.48 -0.57
C ARG A 23 14.39 -16.90 -1.74
N GLY A 24 14.56 -15.59 -1.96
CA GLY A 24 14.06 -14.93 -3.15
C GLY A 24 14.62 -15.64 -4.37
N CYS A 25 13.79 -16.44 -5.02
CA CYS A 25 14.04 -16.88 -6.38
C CYS A 25 14.00 -15.62 -7.24
N ARG A 26 15.16 -15.02 -7.46
CA ARG A 26 15.36 -13.96 -8.45
C ARG A 26 15.26 -14.62 -9.82
N MET A 27 14.04 -14.78 -10.33
CA MET A 27 13.83 -15.12 -11.73
C MET A 27 14.20 -13.88 -12.56
N PRO A 28 15.24 -13.92 -13.41
CA PRO A 28 15.49 -12.83 -14.34
C PRO A 28 14.37 -12.85 -15.39
N ALA A 29 13.52 -11.82 -15.41
CA ALA A 29 12.57 -11.64 -16.50
C ALA A 29 13.35 -11.18 -17.76
N PRO A 30 13.10 -11.78 -18.94
CA PRO A 30 13.91 -11.63 -20.15
C PRO A 30 13.59 -10.35 -20.93
N ASP A 31 13.42 -9.22 -20.24
CA ASP A 31 12.79 -8.02 -20.82
C ASP A 31 13.81 -6.94 -21.22
N GLY A 32 15.12 -7.18 -21.08
CA GLY A 32 16.15 -6.14 -21.29
C GLY A 32 16.10 -4.98 -20.30
N ILE A 33 15.25 -5.07 -19.26
CA ILE A 33 15.07 -4.04 -18.23
C ILE A 33 15.97 -4.35 -17.04
N ASP A 34 16.70 -3.34 -16.57
CA ASP A 34 17.51 -3.44 -15.36
C ASP A 34 16.61 -3.55 -14.10
N HIS A 35 16.26 -4.79 -13.76
CA HIS A 35 15.36 -5.12 -12.65
C HIS A 35 15.90 -4.70 -11.29
N ALA A 36 17.22 -4.61 -11.12
CA ALA A 36 17.83 -4.17 -9.86
C ALA A 36 17.49 -2.70 -9.60
N HIS A 37 17.63 -1.86 -10.62
CA HIS A 37 17.31 -0.44 -10.55
C HIS A 37 15.79 -0.21 -10.48
N LYS A 38 14.99 -0.92 -11.29
CA LYS A 38 13.52 -0.88 -11.21
C LYS A 38 13.01 -1.21 -9.82
N ASN A 39 13.54 -2.27 -9.19
CA ASN A 39 13.14 -2.66 -7.84
C ASN A 39 13.51 -1.59 -6.80
N ARG A 40 14.66 -0.92 -6.92
CA ARG A 40 15.00 0.21 -6.02
C ARG A 40 14.00 1.35 -6.13
N CYS A 41 13.67 1.77 -7.35
CA CYS A 41 12.68 2.83 -7.55
C CYS A 41 11.28 2.45 -7.04
N ILE A 42 10.86 1.19 -7.19
CA ILE A 42 9.60 0.70 -6.61
C ILE A 42 9.64 0.77 -5.07
N GLN A 43 10.76 0.41 -4.44
CA GLN A 43 10.90 0.46 -2.99
C GLN A 43 10.87 1.89 -2.46
N GLU A 44 11.57 2.82 -3.13
CA GLU A 44 11.54 4.24 -2.78
C GLU A 44 10.14 4.84 -2.95
N ALA A 45 9.47 4.52 -4.05
CA ALA A 45 8.09 4.96 -4.29
C ALA A 45 7.12 4.42 -3.24
N SER A 46 7.26 3.14 -2.87
CA SER A 46 6.43 2.53 -1.82
C SER A 46 6.66 3.19 -0.46
N ALA A 47 7.91 3.53 -0.13
CA ALA A 47 8.25 4.20 1.12
C ALA A 47 7.69 5.64 1.18
N ALA A 48 7.75 6.39 0.07
CA ALA A 48 7.11 7.70 -0.05
C ALA A 48 5.58 7.61 0.01
N GLY A 49 5.00 6.61 -0.67
CA GLY A 49 3.58 6.27 -0.63
C GLY A 49 3.09 6.03 0.80
N VAL A 50 3.79 5.21 1.58
CA VAL A 50 3.42 4.91 2.98
C VAL A 50 3.43 6.17 3.85
N LYS A 51 4.38 7.10 3.65
CA LYS A 51 4.40 8.38 4.37
C LYS A 51 3.16 9.23 4.05
N GLY A 52 2.79 9.33 2.78
CA GLY A 52 1.57 10.03 2.35
C GLY A 52 0.31 9.36 2.88
N ALA A 53 0.28 8.02 2.88
CA ALA A 53 -0.83 7.23 3.36
C ALA A 53 -1.03 7.36 4.89
N ALA A 54 0.06 7.44 5.65
CA ALA A 54 0.03 7.69 7.09
C ALA A 54 -0.60 9.05 7.42
N PHE A 55 -0.27 10.09 6.65
CA PHE A 55 -0.91 11.41 6.77
C PHE A 55 -2.40 11.35 6.39
N GLY A 56 -2.73 10.61 5.33
CA GLY A 56 -4.10 10.37 4.90
C GLY A 56 -4.97 9.76 6.00
N ILE A 57 -4.47 8.72 6.70
CA ILE A 57 -5.18 8.11 7.85
C ILE A 57 -5.23 9.05 9.04
N ALA A 58 -4.11 9.72 9.36
CA ALA A 58 -4.01 10.59 10.52
C ALA A 58 -5.05 11.72 10.49
N ILE A 59 -5.41 12.20 9.29
CA ILE A 59 -6.46 13.21 9.11
C ILE A 59 -7.83 12.57 8.89
N SER A 60 -7.96 11.53 8.06
CA SER A 60 -9.27 10.98 7.71
C SER A 60 -9.97 10.32 8.88
N ALA A 61 -9.25 9.58 9.73
CA ALA A 61 -9.81 8.87 10.87
C ALA A 61 -10.48 9.80 11.91
N PRO A 62 -9.82 10.85 12.42
CA PRO A 62 -10.47 11.78 13.35
C PRO A 62 -11.61 12.56 12.69
N LEU A 63 -11.50 12.88 11.40
CA LEU A 63 -12.52 13.64 10.68
C LEU A 63 -13.79 12.81 10.48
N VAL A 64 -13.67 11.52 10.12
CA VAL A 64 -14.79 10.58 10.05
C VAL A 64 -15.39 10.33 11.44
N TYR A 65 -14.56 10.23 12.49
CA TYR A 65 -15.03 10.10 13.87
C TYR A 65 -15.83 11.33 14.32
N LEU A 66 -15.33 12.54 14.05
CA LEU A 66 -16.02 13.79 14.38
C LEU A 66 -17.34 13.89 13.60
N ALA A 67 -17.32 13.61 12.30
CA ALA A 67 -18.51 13.64 11.44
C ALA A 67 -19.58 12.66 11.94
N HIS A 68 -19.17 11.47 12.39
CA HIS A 68 -20.08 10.48 12.97
C HIS A 68 -20.72 10.97 14.28
N ARG A 69 -19.97 11.70 15.12
CA ARG A 69 -20.47 12.21 16.40
C ARG A 69 -21.35 13.45 16.25
N LEU A 70 -21.03 14.34 15.32
CA LEU A 70 -21.70 15.63 15.16
C LEU A 70 -22.93 15.59 14.27
N SER A 71 -23.04 14.62 13.36
CA SER A 71 -24.13 14.60 12.38
C SER A 71 -24.99 13.32 12.48
N PRO A 72 -26.32 13.45 12.65
CA PRO A 72 -27.21 12.29 12.75
C PRO A 72 -27.32 11.52 11.41
N ARG A 73 -27.00 12.15 10.27
CA ARG A 73 -26.94 11.47 8.96
C ARG A 73 -25.74 10.55 8.79
N PHE A 74 -24.59 10.84 9.39
CA PHE A 74 -23.46 9.90 9.35
C PHE A 74 -23.62 8.76 10.34
N ALA A 75 -24.54 8.88 11.31
CA ALA A 75 -24.87 7.80 12.22
C ALA A 75 -25.57 6.64 11.52
N THR A 76 -26.41 6.93 10.52
CA THR A 76 -27.17 5.93 9.76
C THR A 76 -26.36 5.21 8.67
N PHE A 77 -25.13 5.66 8.38
CA PHE A 77 -24.28 4.97 7.41
C PHE A 77 -23.79 3.60 7.89
N THR A 78 -23.76 2.66 6.94
CA THR A 78 -23.23 1.31 7.17
C THR A 78 -21.74 1.34 7.53
N THR A 79 -21.27 0.31 8.22
CA THR A 79 -19.86 0.13 8.56
C THR A 79 -18.96 0.13 7.32
N SER A 80 -19.43 -0.45 6.20
CA SER A 80 -18.74 -0.46 4.91
C SER A 80 -18.54 0.95 4.32
N THR A 81 -19.57 1.81 4.40
CA THR A 81 -19.45 3.19 3.94
C THR A 81 -18.43 3.97 4.76
N LYS A 82 -18.44 3.79 6.09
CA LYS A 82 -17.49 4.44 7.00
C LYS A 82 -16.07 3.97 6.76
N THR A 83 -15.84 2.67 6.51
CA THR A 83 -14.51 2.16 6.17
C THR A 83 -14.05 2.70 4.82
N GLY A 84 -14.93 2.79 3.83
CA GLY A 84 -14.63 3.41 2.54
C GLY A 84 -14.15 4.85 2.66
N LEU A 85 -14.74 5.64 3.57
CA LEU A 85 -14.33 7.03 3.82
C LEU A 85 -12.94 7.16 4.46
N VAL A 86 -12.52 6.17 5.26
CA VAL A 86 -11.19 6.15 5.89
C VAL A 86 -10.13 5.59 4.94
N VAL A 87 -10.48 4.54 4.19
CA VAL A 87 -9.56 3.77 3.35
C VAL A 87 -9.31 4.42 1.98
N THR A 88 -10.30 5.10 1.41
CA THR A 88 -10.14 5.82 0.13
C THR A 88 -9.02 6.88 0.19
N PRO A 89 -8.97 7.79 1.17
CA PRO A 89 -7.87 8.74 1.25
C PRO A 89 -6.51 8.06 1.54
N PHE A 90 -6.48 6.93 2.27
CA PHE A 90 -5.25 6.16 2.44
C PHE A 90 -4.67 5.73 1.09
N PHE A 91 -5.47 5.09 0.24
CA PHE A 91 -5.02 4.68 -1.09
C PHE A 91 -4.74 5.88 -2.00
N GLY A 92 -5.59 6.90 -1.98
CA GLY A 92 -5.39 8.10 -2.80
C GLY A 92 -4.03 8.76 -2.54
N PHE A 93 -3.71 9.05 -1.28
CA PHE A 93 -2.41 9.64 -0.93
C PHE A 93 -1.23 8.69 -1.15
N PHE A 94 -1.42 7.39 -0.97
CA PHE A 94 -0.41 6.38 -1.29
C PHE A 94 -0.03 6.43 -2.78
N PHE A 95 -1.03 6.38 -3.67
CA PHE A 95 -0.79 6.39 -5.12
C PHE A 95 -0.19 7.70 -5.59
N LEU A 96 -0.71 8.84 -5.14
CA LEU A 96 -0.17 10.17 -5.50
C LEU A 96 1.31 10.32 -5.14
N ASN A 97 1.69 9.93 -3.93
CA ASN A 97 3.10 10.03 -3.49
C ASN A 97 3.99 8.98 -4.17
N SER A 98 3.45 7.80 -4.44
CA SER A 98 4.18 6.75 -5.17
C SER A 98 4.44 7.17 -6.62
N GLU A 99 3.47 7.81 -7.28
CA GLU A 99 3.62 8.31 -8.64
C GLU A 99 4.62 9.45 -8.72
N LEU A 100 4.62 10.40 -7.78
CA LEU A 100 5.62 11.47 -7.74
C LEU A 100 7.05 10.91 -7.61
N ALA A 101 7.25 9.92 -6.74
CA ALA A 101 8.54 9.28 -6.56
C ALA A 101 8.96 8.43 -7.78
N MET A 102 8.00 7.72 -8.40
CA MET A 102 8.22 6.99 -9.66
C MET A 102 8.59 7.94 -10.80
N ASN A 103 7.90 9.08 -10.92
CA ASN A 103 8.16 10.07 -11.95
C ASN A 103 9.55 10.71 -11.76
N ALA A 104 9.96 10.98 -10.51
CA ALA A 104 11.30 11.43 -10.21
C ALA A 104 12.38 10.38 -10.58
N CYS A 105 12.12 9.09 -10.39
CA CYS A 105 13.02 8.05 -10.89
C CYS A 105 13.03 7.97 -12.43
N ALA A 106 11.89 8.19 -13.09
CA ALA A 106 11.81 8.21 -14.55
C ALA A 106 12.57 9.39 -15.17
N GLN A 107 12.49 10.58 -14.58
CA GLN A 107 13.23 11.77 -15.02
C GLN A 107 14.74 11.57 -14.96
N ARG A 108 15.26 10.98 -13.89
CA ARG A 108 16.69 10.65 -13.79
C ARG A 108 17.15 9.76 -14.96
N ARG A 109 16.33 8.82 -15.41
CA ARG A 109 16.67 7.98 -16.58
C ARG A 109 16.72 8.77 -17.88
N ALA A 110 15.81 9.71 -18.07
CA ALA A 110 15.80 10.57 -19.25
C ALA A 110 17.07 11.45 -19.30
N GLU A 111 17.50 11.98 -18.15
CA GLU A 111 18.73 12.79 -18.05
C GLU A 111 19.99 11.98 -18.38
N PHE A 112 20.12 10.74 -17.89
CA PHE A 112 21.25 9.87 -18.24
C PHE A 112 21.23 9.41 -19.70
N ALA A 113 20.06 9.22 -20.29
CA ALA A 113 19.92 8.87 -21.71
C ALA A 113 20.31 10.03 -22.63
N VAL A 114 19.98 11.27 -22.24
CA VAL A 114 20.40 12.48 -22.95
C VAL A 114 21.91 12.69 -22.81
N ALA A 115 22.46 12.55 -21.60
CA ALA A 115 23.91 12.68 -21.38
C ALA A 115 24.73 11.63 -22.15
N ALA A 116 24.24 10.38 -22.24
CA ALA A 116 24.88 9.33 -23.03
C ALA A 116 24.78 9.57 -24.55
N ALA A 117 23.75 10.28 -25.01
CA ALA A 117 23.63 10.67 -26.42
C ALA A 117 24.52 11.88 -26.78
N GLU A 118 24.92 12.70 -25.80
CA GLU A 118 25.88 13.80 -25.98
C GLU A 118 27.34 13.32 -25.94
N GLU A 119 27.63 12.14 -25.37
CA GLU A 119 28.98 11.56 -25.30
C GLU A 119 29.39 10.70 -26.51
N GLU A 120 28.62 10.65 -27.61
CA GLU A 120 29.05 9.99 -28.86
C GLU A 120 29.81 11.00 -29.74
N PRO A 121 31.16 11.02 -29.77
CA PRO A 121 31.90 11.93 -30.62
C PRO A 121 31.94 11.37 -32.06
N LYS A 122 31.53 12.21 -33.00
CA LYS A 122 31.63 11.96 -34.45
C LYS A 122 33.08 11.95 -34.93
#